data_AF-A0A2N9J134-F1
#
_entry.id   AF-A0A2N9J134-F1
#
_cell.length_a   1.000
_cell.length_b   1.000
_cell.length_c   1.000
_cell.angle_alpha   90.00
_cell.angle_beta   90.00
_cell.angle_gamma   90.00
#
_symmetry.space_group_name_H-M   'P 1'
#
loop_
_entity.id
_entity.type
_entity.pdbx_description
1 polymer ?
#
loop_
_entity_poly.entity_id
_entity_poly.type
_entity_poly.pdbx_seq_one_letter_code
_entity_poly.pdbx_strand_id
1 'polypeptide(L)'
;MWTDSSSLNSKDLHWSPPSPGIIKLNVDATILLSAATIDVIARNNACLITKAWAKSFNSCDPMVAEVAANLWAIQLAKVENLGGIIVESDSKVCADALLQDHVVGD
;
A
#
# COMPACT_ATOMS: atom_id res chain seq x y z
N MET A 1 -26.75 0.13 -10.26
CA MET A 1 -26.51 1.27 -11.17
C MET A 1 -25.15 1.81 -10.77
N TRP A 2 -24.09 1.38 -11.44
CA TRP A 2 -22.72 1.74 -11.09
C TRP A 2 -22.41 3.05 -11.81
N THR A 3 -22.07 4.09 -11.06
CA THR A 3 -21.67 5.40 -11.59
C THR A 3 -20.36 5.27 -12.35
N ASP A 4 -20.27 5.99 -13.46
CA ASP A 4 -19.22 5.97 -14.47
C ASP A 4 -17.81 5.82 -13.90
N SER A 5 -17.16 4.74 -14.32
CA SER A 5 -15.71 4.66 -14.42
C SER A 5 -15.26 5.67 -15.48
N SER A 6 -15.15 6.95 -15.12
CA SER A 6 -14.47 7.94 -15.95
C SER A 6 -13.08 7.38 -16.26
N SER A 7 -12.86 7.08 -17.54
CA SER A 7 -11.72 6.38 -18.10
C SER A 7 -10.40 6.89 -17.52
N LEU A 8 -9.76 6.09 -16.66
CA LEU A 8 -8.32 6.19 -16.43
C LEU A 8 -7.66 6.07 -17.81
N ASN A 9 -6.83 7.03 -18.19
CA ASN A 9 -6.11 6.98 -19.45
C ASN A 9 -5.22 5.72 -19.42
N SER A 10 -4.99 5.03 -20.55
CA SER A 10 -4.09 3.86 -20.53
C SER A 10 -2.66 4.22 -20.07
N LYS A 11 -2.31 5.51 -20.14
CA LYS A 11 -1.09 6.07 -19.56
C LYS A 11 -1.07 6.10 -18.03
N ASP A 12 -2.23 6.11 -17.38
CA ASP A 12 -2.38 6.13 -15.92
C ASP A 12 -2.31 4.72 -15.30
N LEU A 13 -2.27 3.67 -16.12
CA LEU A 13 -2.13 2.27 -15.69
C LEU A 13 -0.67 1.81 -15.58
N HIS A 14 0.29 2.61 -16.03
CA HIS A 14 1.70 2.26 -15.93
C HIS A 14 2.28 2.74 -14.59
N TRP A 15 3.00 1.84 -13.91
CA TRP A 15 3.78 2.22 -12.75
C TRP A 15 4.73 3.37 -13.10
N SER A 16 4.72 4.42 -12.28
CA SER A 16 5.59 5.58 -12.43
C SER A 16 6.39 5.83 -11.16
N PRO A 17 7.63 6.35 -11.25
CA PRO A 17 8.37 6.76 -10.07
C PRO A 17 7.65 7.90 -9.32
N PRO A 18 7.81 7.99 -8.00
CA PRO A 18 7.29 9.11 -7.23
C PRO A 18 8.06 10.41 -7.52
N SER A 19 7.48 11.56 -7.15
CA SER A 19 8.17 12.85 -7.17
C SER A 19 9.41 12.87 -6.26
N PRO A 20 10.41 13.74 -6.52
CA PRO A 20 11.56 13.89 -5.63
C PRO A 20 11.16 14.16 -4.18
N GLY A 21 11.83 13.51 -3.23
CA GLY A 21 11.52 13.61 -1.79
C GLY A 21 10.38 12.71 -1.31
N ILE A 22 9.71 11.98 -2.21
CA ILE A 22 8.67 11.00 -1.89
C ILE A 22 9.21 9.57 -2.09
N ILE A 23 8.93 8.69 -1.12
CA ILE A 23 9.20 7.26 -1.23
C ILE A 23 7.89 6.52 -1.49
N LYS A 24 7.87 5.69 -2.53
CA LYS A 24 6.74 4.82 -2.85
C LYS A 24 6.92 3.48 -2.13
N LEU A 25 5.92 3.08 -1.35
CA LEU A 25 5.87 1.83 -0.60
C LEU A 25 4.87 0.90 -1.28
N ASN A 26 5.36 -0.08 -2.04
CA ASN A 26 4.53 -1.15 -2.59
C ASN A 26 4.32 -2.22 -1.51
N VAL A 27 3.08 -2.60 -1.26
CA VAL A 27 2.72 -3.60 -0.24
C VAL A 27 2.01 -4.79 -0.87
N ASP A 28 2.22 -5.97 -0.31
CA ASP A 28 1.52 -7.20 -0.66
C ASP A 28 1.43 -8.12 0.59
N ALA A 29 0.51 -9.08 0.53
CA ALA A 29 0.39 -10.14 1.51
C ALA A 29 0.22 -11.51 0.85
N THR A 30 1.20 -12.39 1.06
CA THR A 30 1.10 -13.80 0.64
C THR A 30 0.53 -14.67 1.75
N ILE A 31 -0.53 -15.42 1.46
CA ILE A 31 -1.11 -16.40 2.39
C ILE A 31 -0.51 -17.80 2.15
N LEU A 32 -0.09 -18.48 3.22
CA LEU A 32 0.33 -19.86 3.20
C LEU A 32 -0.19 -20.62 4.42
N LEU A 33 -1.01 -21.64 4.17
CA LEU A 33 -1.63 -22.48 5.22
C LEU A 33 -2.42 -21.64 6.24
N SER A 34 -1.90 -21.51 7.46
CA SER A 34 -2.53 -20.83 8.59
C SER A 34 -1.88 -19.49 8.93
N ALA A 35 -1.01 -18.97 8.07
CA ALA A 35 -0.31 -17.71 8.29
C ALA A 35 -0.16 -16.92 6.98
N ALA A 36 0.21 -15.66 7.14
CA ALA A 36 0.56 -14.76 6.06
C ALA A 36 2.02 -14.34 6.19
N THR A 37 2.60 -13.92 5.08
CA THR A 37 3.76 -13.04 5.05
C THR A 37 3.32 -11.74 4.43
N ILE A 38 3.59 -10.64 5.13
CA ILE A 38 3.34 -9.29 4.61
C ILE A 38 4.67 -8.67 4.23
N ASP A 39 4.70 -7.93 3.15
CA ASP A 39 5.91 -7.33 2.60
C ASP A 39 5.70 -5.90 2.12
N VAL A 40 6.80 -5.15 2.15
CA VAL A 40 6.86 -3.74 1.78
C VAL A 40 8.14 -3.48 1.01
N ILE A 41 8.03 -2.91 -0.19
CA ILE A 41 9.16 -2.48 -1.02
C ILE A 41 9.16 -0.96 -1.12
N ALA A 42 10.24 -0.33 -0.66
CA ALA A 42 10.45 1.11 -0.81
C ALA A 42 11.21 1.43 -2.10
N ARG A 43 10.66 2.33 -2.91
CA ARG A 43 11.26 2.84 -4.15
C ARG A 43 11.37 4.36 -4.13
N ASN A 44 12.50 4.88 -4.60
CA ASN A 44 12.70 6.32 -4.77
C ASN A 44 12.29 6.80 -6.18
N ASN A 45 12.41 8.11 -6.42
CA ASN A 45 12.12 8.77 -7.68
C ASN A 45 13.01 8.34 -8.86
N ALA A 46 14.11 7.63 -8.61
CA ALA A 46 14.97 7.04 -9.64
C ALA A 46 14.59 5.58 -9.95
N CYS A 47 13.41 5.12 -9.51
CA CYS A 47 12.93 3.75 -9.61
C CYS A 47 13.77 2.70 -8.87
N LEU A 48 14.70 3.13 -8.01
CA LEU A 48 15.58 2.22 -7.28
C LEU A 48 14.90 1.73 -6.02
N ILE A 49 15.02 0.43 -5.75
CA ILE A 49 14.65 -0.15 -4.46
C ILE A 49 15.65 0.34 -3.42
N THR A 50 15.18 1.11 -2.45
CA THR A 50 16.02 1.62 -1.37
C THR A 50 16.00 0.71 -0.16
N LYS A 51 14.87 0.05 0.10
CA LYS A 51 14.67 -0.91 1.19
C LYS A 51 13.59 -1.93 0.82
N ALA A 52 13.64 -3.09 1.46
CA ALA A 52 12.65 -4.15 1.37
C ALA A 52 12.47 -4.78 2.75
N TRP A 53 11.23 -5.02 3.15
CA TRP A 53 10.90 -5.67 4.42
C TRP A 53 9.90 -6.78 4.17
N ALA A 54 10.01 -7.85 4.96
CA ALA A 54 9.02 -8.91 5.03
C ALA A 54 8.95 -9.41 6.47
N LYS A 55 7.76 -9.80 6.93
CA LYS A 55 7.59 -10.51 8.20
C LYS A 55 6.39 -11.45 8.15
N SER A 56 6.42 -12.48 8.98
CA SER A 56 5.25 -13.31 9.21
C SER A 56 4.15 -12.52 9.93
N PHE A 57 2.91 -12.86 9.61
CA PHE A 57 1.72 -12.30 10.21
C PHE A 57 0.73 -13.44 10.53
N ASN A 58 0.25 -13.46 11.77
CA ASN A 58 -0.57 -14.55 12.31
C ASN A 58 -2.04 -14.38 11.92
N SER A 59 -2.31 -14.45 10.62
CA SER A 59 -3.65 -14.51 10.05
C SER A 59 -3.60 -15.30 8.75
N CYS A 60 -4.67 -16.02 8.43
CA CYS A 60 -4.89 -16.61 7.11
C CYS A 60 -6.01 -15.92 6.33
N ASP A 61 -6.61 -14.86 6.91
CA ASP A 61 -7.60 -14.02 6.21
C ASP A 61 -6.85 -13.05 5.28
N PRO A 62 -7.04 -13.14 3.94
CA PRO A 62 -6.36 -12.27 2.99
C PRO A 62 -6.65 -10.79 3.21
N MET A 63 -7.89 -10.42 3.54
CA MET A 63 -8.26 -9.03 3.77
C MET A 63 -7.55 -8.47 5.00
N VAL A 64 -7.49 -9.25 6.09
CA VAL A 64 -6.77 -8.85 7.30
C VAL A 64 -5.28 -8.72 7.04
N ALA A 65 -4.69 -9.63 6.25
CA ALA A 65 -3.26 -9.59 5.91
C ALA A 65 -2.92 -8.38 5.04
N GLU A 66 -3.74 -8.05 4.04
CA GLU A 66 -3.57 -6.87 3.19
C GLU A 66 -3.66 -5.55 3.97
N VAL A 67 -4.67 -5.41 4.83
CA VAL A 67 -4.80 -4.24 5.72
C VAL A 67 -3.59 -4.14 6.64
N ALA A 68 -3.09 -5.27 7.15
CA ALA A 68 -1.92 -5.31 8.01
C ALA A 68 -0.64 -4.88 7.26
N ALA A 69 -0.49 -5.26 5.97
CA ALA A 69 0.62 -4.84 5.13
C ALA A 69 0.61 -3.31 4.92
N ASN A 70 -0.56 -2.74 4.61
CA ASN A 70 -0.76 -1.29 4.47
C ASN A 70 -0.44 -0.54 5.78
N LEU A 71 -0.99 -0.99 6.91
CA LEU A 71 -0.73 -0.38 8.23
C LEU A 71 0.77 -0.44 8.57
N TRP A 72 1.41 -1.58 8.31
CA TRP A 72 2.80 -1.76 8.61
C TRP A 72 3.71 -0.87 7.76
N ALA A 73 3.39 -0.65 6.48
CA ALA A 73 4.11 0.31 5.63
C ALA A 73 4.09 1.74 6.20
N ILE A 74 2.94 2.19 6.73
CA ILE A 74 2.82 3.50 7.39
C ILE A 74 3.68 3.55 8.66
N GLN A 75 3.68 2.47 9.45
CA GLN A 75 4.54 2.38 10.65
C GLN A 75 6.03 2.41 10.29
N LEU A 76 6.43 1.69 9.25
CA LEU A 76 7.81 1.70 8.74
C LEU A 76 8.21 3.10 8.29
N ALA A 77 7.35 3.82 7.56
CA ALA A 77 7.64 5.19 7.15
C ALA A 77 7.93 6.11 8.33
N LYS A 78 7.21 5.94 9.44
CA LYS A 78 7.43 6.69 10.69
C LYS A 78 8.74 6.30 11.36
N VAL A 79 9.05 5.01 11.45
CA VAL A 79 10.32 4.51 12.03
C VAL A 79 11.53 4.98 11.21
N GLU A 80 11.38 5.00 9.90
CA GLU A 80 12.42 5.41 8.95
C GLU A 80 12.51 6.93 8.75
N ASN A 81 11.64 7.69 9.43
CA ASN A 81 11.56 9.14 9.36
C ASN A 81 11.49 9.66 7.91
N LEU A 82 10.66 9.02 7.09
CA LEU A 82 10.47 9.40 5.69
C LEU A 82 9.68 10.71 5.60
N GLY A 83 10.16 11.66 4.79
CA GLY A 83 9.54 12.98 4.67
C GLY A 83 8.16 12.96 4.00
N GLY A 84 7.96 12.08 3.02
CA GLY A 84 6.66 11.86 2.39
C GLY A 84 6.61 10.49 1.71
N ILE A 85 5.41 9.89 1.71
CA ILE A 85 5.19 8.55 1.17
C ILE A 85 3.99 8.49 0.24
N ILE A 86 4.00 7.50 -0.65
CA ILE A 86 2.82 6.98 -1.36
C ILE A 86 2.76 5.48 -1.06
N VAL A 87 1.63 4.99 -0.57
CA VAL A 87 1.42 3.54 -0.41
C VAL A 87 0.65 3.02 -1.63
N GLU A 88 1.16 1.97 -2.27
CA GLU A 88 0.50 1.27 -3.36
C GLU A 88 0.19 -0.16 -2.93
N SER A 89 -1.09 -0.52 -2.95
CA SER A 89 -1.61 -1.87 -2.65
C SER A 89 -2.41 -2.36 -3.85
N ASP A 90 -2.38 -3.66 -4.11
CA ASP A 90 -3.24 -4.32 -5.10
C ASP A 90 -4.67 -4.58 -4.57
N SER A 91 -4.90 -4.37 -3.27
CA SER A 91 -6.19 -4.52 -2.62
C SER A 91 -7.00 -3.21 -2.67
N LYS A 92 -7.85 -3.10 -3.69
CA LYS A 92 -8.78 -1.96 -3.84
C LYS A 92 -9.64 -1.73 -2.59
N VAL A 93 -10.09 -2.80 -1.94
CA VAL A 93 -10.93 -2.71 -0.71
C VAL A 93 -10.14 -2.03 0.42
N CYS A 94 -8.85 -2.34 0.57
CA CYS A 94 -8.01 -1.71 1.58
C CYS A 94 -7.75 -0.23 1.25
N ALA A 95 -7.42 0.06 -0.01
CA ALA A 95 -7.20 1.43 -0.47
C ALA A 95 -8.45 2.31 -0.27
N ASP A 96 -9.62 1.82 -0.70
CA ASP A 96 -10.88 2.54 -0.57
C ASP A 96 -11.24 2.78 0.91
N ALA A 97 -10.99 1.81 1.79
CA ALA A 97 -11.27 1.95 3.23
C ALA A 97 -10.39 3.03 3.91
N LEU A 98 -9.14 3.18 3.48
CA LEU A 98 -8.21 4.19 4.01
C LEU A 98 -8.47 5.60 3.46
N LEU A 99 -9.08 5.70 2.27
CA LEU A 99 -9.40 6.96 1.61
C LEU A 99 -10.80 7.49 1.92
N GLN A 100 -11.62 6.73 2.66
CA GLN A 100 -12.92 7.20 3.13
C GLN A 100 -12.73 8.29 4.19
N ASP A 101 -13.26 9.48 3.93
CA ASP A 101 -13.42 10.51 4.96
C ASP A 101 -14.36 9.99 6.05
N HIS A 102 -13.85 9.85 7.28
CA HIS A 102 -14.72 9.75 8.44
C HIS A 102 -15.40 11.11 8.64
N VAL A 103 -16.62 11.25 8.10
CA VAL A 103 -17.55 12.26 8.60
C VAL A 103 -17.87 11.86 10.03
N VAL A 104 -17.16 12.45 10.99
CA VAL A 104 -17.55 12.40 12.39
C VAL A 104 -18.90 13.10 12.45
N GLY A 105 -19.97 12.32 12.65
CA GLY A 105 -21.28 12.89 12.92
C GLY A 105 -21.23 13.61 14.26
N ASP A 106 -21.46 14.92 14.23
CA ASP A 106 -21.79 15.73 15.41
C ASP A 106 -23.08 15.23 16.09
#